data_AF-A0A356X1V3-F1
#
_entry.id   AF-A0A356X1V3-F1
#
_cell.length_a   1.000
_cell.length_b   1.000
_cell.length_c   1.000
_cell.angle_alpha   90.00
_cell.angle_beta   90.00
_cell.angle_gamma   90.00
#
_symmetry.space_group_name_H-M   'P 1'
#
loop_
_entity.id
_entity.type
_entity.pdbx_description
1 polymer ?
#
loop_
_entity_poly.entity_id
_entity_poly.type
_entity_poly.pdbx_seq_one_letter_code
_entity_poly.pdbx_strand_id
1 'polypeptide(L)'
;MIEPKTLTHIEQDPSTPKTQLVMVTGMLILGWIFGSIYFVYAAGIIGIASFISPVGNRLVWAWYKLAEGLGWFNSRVLLSLVYYVVVTPIALLFRLFGNDPMRLKDNKGSMFEFREHTYTKKDLENPW
;
A
#
# COMPACT_ATOMS: atom_id res chain seq x y z
N MET A 1 14.10 1.60 -4.82
CA MET A 1 13.52 2.60 -5.73
C MET A 1 13.16 1.87 -7.02
N ILE A 2 11.88 1.79 -7.37
CA ILE A 2 11.46 1.24 -8.67
C ILE A 2 11.73 2.35 -9.69
N GLU A 3 12.62 2.13 -10.64
CA GLU A 3 12.85 3.13 -11.69
C GLU A 3 11.60 3.26 -12.57
N PRO A 4 11.14 4.49 -12.87
CA PRO A 4 9.97 4.67 -13.71
C PRO A 4 10.31 4.17 -15.11
N LYS A 5 9.57 3.17 -15.60
CA LYS A 5 9.78 2.60 -16.93
C LYS A 5 9.63 3.70 -17.98
N THR A 6 10.73 4.08 -18.64
CA THR A 6 10.74 5.09 -19.69
C THR A 6 10.27 4.48 -21.02
N LEU A 7 9.90 5.33 -21.99
CA LEU A 7 9.43 4.86 -23.30
C LEU A 7 10.47 4.00 -24.03
N THR A 8 11.75 4.31 -23.87
CA THR A 8 12.86 3.54 -24.47
C THR A 8 12.98 2.14 -23.87
N HIS A 9 12.75 2.00 -22.55
CA HIS A 9 12.71 0.69 -21.90
C HIS A 9 11.51 -0.16 -22.33
N ILE A 10 10.37 0.46 -22.69
CA ILE A 10 9.18 -0.26 -23.16
C ILE A 10 9.37 -0.73 -24.60
N GLU A 11 10.00 0.09 -25.43
CA GLU A 11 10.27 -0.25 -26.83
C GLU A 11 11.25 -1.43 -26.99
N GLN A 12 12.19 -1.57 -26.05
CA GLN A 12 13.18 -2.66 -26.04
C GLN A 12 12.70 -3.92 -25.28
N ASP A 13 11.55 -3.87 -24.61
CA ASP A 13 11.07 -4.97 -23.77
C ASP A 13 10.27 -6.00 -24.60
N PRO A 14 10.69 -7.28 -24.63
CA PRO A 14 9.99 -8.33 -25.37
C PRO A 14 8.59 -8.66 -24.81
N SER A 15 8.24 -8.18 -23.62
CA SER A 15 6.93 -8.38 -23.00
C SER A 15 5.87 -7.35 -23.41
N THR A 16 6.27 -6.24 -24.03
CA THR A 16 5.36 -5.16 -24.46
C THR A 16 4.20 -5.64 -25.35
N PRO A 17 4.43 -6.51 -26.37
CA PRO A 17 3.34 -7.06 -27.17
C PRO A 17 2.37 -7.94 -26.37
N LYS A 18 2.87 -8.66 -25.36
CA LYS A 18 2.03 -9.48 -24.46
C LYS A 18 1.12 -8.58 -23.62
N THR A 19 1.66 -7.47 -23.08
CA THR A 19 0.88 -6.50 -22.31
C THR A 19 -0.19 -5.83 -23.17
N GLN A 20 0.12 -5.49 -24.43
CA GLN A 20 -0.87 -4.98 -25.40
C GLN A 20 -2.01 -5.98 -25.62
N LEU A 21 -1.67 -7.25 -25.84
CA LEU A 21 -2.67 -8.31 -26.03
C LEU A 21 -3.53 -8.51 -24.78
N VAL A 22 -2.93 -8.47 -23.58
CA VAL A 22 -3.66 -8.55 -22.30
C VAL A 22 -4.64 -7.39 -22.15
N MET A 23 -4.25 -6.16 -22.50
CA MET A 23 -5.15 -5.00 -22.47
C MET A 23 -6.36 -5.18 -23.39
N VAL A 24 -6.13 -5.59 -24.64
CA VAL A 24 -7.20 -5.84 -25.62
C VAL A 24 -8.12 -6.96 -25.14
N THR A 25 -7.54 -8.07 -24.68
CA THR A 25 -8.30 -9.23 -24.20
C THR A 25 -9.13 -8.88 -22.97
N GLY A 26 -8.56 -8.13 -22.02
CA GLY A 26 -9.27 -7.66 -20.84
C GLY A 26 -10.49 -6.80 -21.18
N MET A 27 -10.35 -5.88 -22.13
CA MET A 27 -11.49 -5.05 -22.57
C MET A 27 -12.56 -5.83 -23.32
N LEU A 28 -12.18 -6.86 -24.10
CA LEU A 28 -13.16 -7.75 -24.73
C LEU A 28 -13.93 -8.58 -23.70
N ILE A 29 -13.24 -9.12 -22.68
CA ILE A 29 -13.89 -9.86 -21.59
C ILE A 29 -14.84 -8.95 -20.82
N LEU A 30 -14.43 -7.71 -20.52
CA LEU A 30 -15.30 -6.72 -19.89
C LEU A 30 -16.51 -6.40 -20.77
N GLY A 31 -16.32 -6.22 -22.09
CA GLY A 31 -17.43 -6.01 -23.01
C GLY A 31 -18.42 -7.17 -23.02
N TRP A 32 -17.93 -8.40 -22.90
CA TRP A 32 -18.76 -9.59 -22.82
C TRP A 32 -19.55 -9.68 -21.51
N ILE A 33 -18.92 -9.39 -20.37
CA ILE A 33 -19.56 -9.41 -19.05
C ILE A 33 -20.63 -8.32 -18.92
N PHE A 34 -20.30 -7.09 -19.35
CA PHE A 34 -21.20 -5.95 -19.22
C PHE A 34 -22.21 -5.84 -20.37
N GLY A 35 -22.10 -6.67 -21.41
CA GLY A 35 -22.98 -6.65 -22.59
C GLY A 35 -22.95 -5.33 -23.38
N SER A 36 -21.95 -4.48 -23.14
CA SER A 36 -21.90 -3.12 -23.65
C SER A 36 -20.98 -3.02 -24.86
N ILE A 37 -21.56 -2.61 -25.99
CA ILE A 37 -20.86 -2.48 -27.27
C ILE A 37 -19.71 -1.45 -27.23
N TYR A 38 -19.78 -0.47 -26.33
CA TYR A 38 -18.76 0.56 -26.18
C TYR A 38 -17.39 -0.02 -25.82
N PHE A 39 -17.34 -1.08 -24.99
CA PHE A 39 -16.07 -1.74 -24.64
C PHE A 39 -15.47 -2.52 -25.81
N VAL A 40 -16.31 -3.08 -26.69
CA VAL A 40 -15.85 -3.79 -27.90
C VAL A 40 -15.25 -2.80 -28.89
N TYR A 41 -15.88 -1.64 -29.09
CA TYR A 41 -15.29 -0.57 -29.93
C TYR A 41 -13.98 -0.05 -29.34
N ALA A 42 -13.91 0.17 -28.03
CA ALA A 42 -12.70 0.61 -27.37
C ALA A 42 -11.57 -0.43 -27.50
N ALA A 43 -11.88 -1.72 -27.38
CA ALA A 43 -10.91 -2.81 -27.58
C ALA A 43 -10.41 -2.86 -29.03
N GLY A 44 -11.29 -2.62 -30.01
CA GLY A 44 -10.92 -2.52 -31.43
C GLY A 44 -9.96 -1.36 -31.68
N ILE A 45 -10.25 -0.17 -31.14
CA ILE A 45 -9.39 1.01 -31.27
C ILE A 45 -8.01 0.75 -30.66
N ILE A 46 -7.96 0.17 -29.45
CA ILE A 46 -6.69 -0.14 -28.77
C ILE A 46 -5.92 -1.25 -29.49
N GLY A 47 -6.62 -2.26 -30.03
CA GLY A 47 -6.02 -3.29 -30.85
C GLY A 47 -5.35 -2.71 -32.09
N ILE A 48 -6.06 -1.85 -32.84
CA ILE A 48 -5.52 -1.17 -34.02
C ILE A 48 -4.34 -0.26 -33.63
N ALA A 49 -4.47 0.51 -32.54
CA ALA A 49 -3.39 1.38 -32.05
C ALA A 49 -2.14 0.59 -31.62
N SER A 50 -2.29 -0.67 -31.21
CA SER A 50 -1.17 -1.53 -30.81
C SER A 50 -0.30 -1.98 -31.99
N PHE A 51 -0.84 -2.04 -33.21
CA PHE A 51 -0.04 -2.31 -34.42
C PHE A 51 0.89 -1.15 -34.79
N ILE A 52 0.61 0.06 -34.29
CA ILE A 52 1.44 1.23 -34.52
C ILE A 52 2.45 1.33 -33.37
N SER A 53 3.69 0.86 -33.59
CA SER A 53 4.76 0.77 -32.59
C SER A 53 4.88 1.97 -31.63
N PRO A 54 5.01 3.23 -32.10
CA PRO A 54 5.15 4.38 -31.19
C PRO A 54 3.90 4.69 -30.36
N VAL A 55 2.70 4.34 -30.85
CA VAL A 55 1.43 4.60 -30.15
C VAL A 55 1.13 3.49 -29.16
N GLY A 56 1.32 2.23 -29.56
CA GLY A 56 1.16 1.06 -28.69
C GLY A 56 2.09 1.12 -27.47
N ASN A 57 3.34 1.57 -27.66
CA ASN A 57 4.30 1.70 -26.56
C ASN A 57 3.90 2.79 -25.56
N ARG A 58 3.34 3.91 -26.03
CA ARG A 58 2.80 4.97 -25.15
C ARG A 58 1.59 4.50 -24.36
N LEU A 59 0.74 3.66 -24.95
CA LEU A 59 -0.41 3.12 -24.24
C LEU A 59 0.03 2.18 -23.11
N VAL A 60 1.00 1.31 -23.38
CA VAL A 60 1.61 0.44 -22.36
C VAL A 60 2.28 1.27 -21.27
N TRP A 61 2.96 2.36 -21.63
CA TRP A 61 3.55 3.29 -20.67
C TRP A 61 2.49 3.93 -19.76
N ALA A 62 1.39 4.43 -20.34
CA ALA A 62 0.28 5.00 -19.58
C ALA A 62 -0.34 3.96 -18.64
N TRP A 63 -0.51 2.72 -19.11
CA TRP A 63 -0.98 1.60 -18.29
C TRP A 63 -0.07 1.34 -17.08
N TYR A 64 1.24 1.28 -17.29
CA TYR A 64 2.19 1.11 -16.18
C TYR A 64 2.17 2.29 -15.20
N LYS A 65 2.01 3.53 -15.71
CA LYS A 65 1.87 4.72 -14.84
C LYS A 65 0.61 4.68 -13.98
N LEU A 66 -0.50 4.21 -14.53
CA LEU A 66 -1.72 3.97 -13.75
C LEU A 66 -1.51 2.89 -12.69
N ALA A 67 -0.88 1.77 -13.06
CA ALA A 67 -0.57 0.69 -12.12
C ALA A 67 0.36 1.14 -10.98
N GLU A 68 1.34 1.99 -11.25
CA GLU A 68 2.23 2.59 -10.26
C GLU A 68 1.44 3.44 -9.26
N GLY A 69 0.55 4.30 -9.75
CA GLY A 69 -0.34 5.10 -8.91
C GLY A 69 -1.29 4.25 -8.06
N LEU A 70 -1.85 3.20 -8.65
CA LEU A 70 -2.72 2.24 -7.95
C LEU A 70 -1.95 1.48 -6.87
N GLY A 71 -0.71 1.08 -7.14
CA GLY A 71 0.17 0.41 -6.18
C GLY A 71 0.52 1.31 -4.99
N TRP A 72 0.83 2.58 -5.25
CA TRP A 72 1.05 3.58 -4.21
C TRP A 72 -0.19 3.76 -3.33
N PHE A 73 -1.37 3.87 -3.95
CA PHE A 73 -2.63 3.99 -3.20
C PHE A 73 -2.90 2.73 -2.37
N ASN A 74 -2.77 1.55 -2.96
CA ASN A 74 -2.98 0.27 -2.30
C ASN A 74 -2.07 0.10 -1.08
N SER A 75 -0.79 0.48 -1.18
CA SER A 75 0.15 0.39 -0.06
C SER A 75 -0.30 1.19 1.18
N ARG A 76 -0.88 2.37 0.95
CA ARG A 76 -1.41 3.25 2.01
C ARG A 76 -2.71 2.70 2.57
N VAL A 77 -3.63 2.30 1.69
CA VAL A 77 -4.93 1.75 2.08
C VAL A 77 -4.75 0.47 2.89
N LEU A 78 -3.88 -0.44 2.46
CA LEU A 78 -3.63 -1.69 3.17
C LEU A 78 -3.06 -1.41 4.57
N LEU A 79 -2.07 -0.52 4.69
CA LEU A 79 -1.50 -0.16 5.99
C LEU A 79 -2.54 0.49 6.90
N SER A 80 -3.32 1.45 6.39
CA SER A 80 -4.40 2.09 7.14
C SER A 80 -5.47 1.08 7.57
N LEU A 81 -5.86 0.18 6.68
CA LEU A 81 -6.85 -0.86 6.98
C LEU A 81 -6.36 -1.77 8.11
N VAL A 82 -5.12 -2.26 8.02
CA VAL A 82 -4.52 -3.09 9.07
C VAL A 82 -4.44 -2.33 10.40
N TYR A 83 -4.05 -1.06 10.38
CA TYR A 83 -4.04 -0.23 11.58
C TYR A 83 -5.43 -0.10 12.22
N TYR A 84 -6.47 0.15 11.42
CA TYR A 84 -7.83 0.31 11.95
C TYR A 84 -8.49 -1.00 12.36
N VAL A 85 -8.21 -2.11 11.66
CA VAL A 85 -8.83 -3.41 11.92
C VAL A 85 -8.12 -4.19 13.02
N VAL A 86 -6.81 -4.02 13.17
CA VAL A 86 -6.00 -4.80 14.13
C VAL A 86 -5.52 -3.93 15.29
N VAL A 87 -4.74 -2.89 14.99
CA VAL A 87 -4.06 -2.10 16.04
C VAL A 87 -5.04 -1.28 16.87
N THR A 88 -6.00 -0.64 16.21
CA THR A 88 -7.00 0.21 16.86
C THR A 88 -7.88 -0.55 17.87
N PRO A 89 -8.50 -1.71 17.53
CA PRO A 89 -9.27 -2.45 18.53
C PRO A 89 -8.39 -2.99 19.66
N ILE A 90 -7.16 -3.42 19.38
CA ILE A 90 -6.22 -3.83 20.44
C ILE A 90 -5.97 -2.66 21.40
N ALA A 91 -5.67 -1.46 20.89
CA ALA A 91 -5.46 -0.27 21.70
C ALA A 91 -6.71 0.11 22.51
N LEU A 92 -7.91 -0.01 21.92
CA LEU A 92 -9.17 0.22 22.62
C LEU A 92 -9.41 -0.80 23.74
N LEU A 93 -9.13 -2.09 23.50
CA LEU A 93 -9.21 -3.13 24.51
C LEU A 93 -8.23 -2.85 25.65
N PHE A 94 -6.96 -2.51 25.36
CA PHE A 94 -6.00 -2.09 26.38
C PHE A 94 -6.50 -0.89 27.21
N ARG A 95 -7.15 0.08 26.56
CA ARG A 95 -7.72 1.25 27.24
C ARG A 95 -8.94 0.89 28.09
N LEU A 96 -9.73 -0.11 27.69
CA LEU A 96 -10.89 -0.59 28.44
C LEU A 96 -10.50 -1.49 29.63
N PHE A 97 -9.52 -2.38 29.44
CA PHE A 97 -9.02 -3.30 30.48
C PHE A 97 -8.01 -2.66 31.45
N GLY A 98 -7.74 -1.36 31.31
CA GLY A 98 -7.32 -0.55 32.45
C GLY A 98 -5.86 -0.63 32.85
N ASN A 99 -4.95 -1.03 31.95
CA ASN A 99 -3.54 -0.76 32.19
C ASN A 99 -3.29 0.73 31.91
N ASP A 100 -3.13 1.52 32.97
CA ASP A 100 -2.60 2.88 32.93
C ASP A 100 -1.10 2.83 33.31
N PRO A 101 -0.22 2.33 32.42
CA PRO A 101 1.20 2.17 32.72
C PRO A 101 1.89 3.50 33.01
N MET A 102 1.31 4.61 32.54
CA MET A 102 1.84 5.95 32.74
C MET A 102 1.19 6.69 33.91
N ARG A 103 0.29 6.03 34.68
CA ARG A 103 -0.43 6.63 35.82
C ARG A 103 -1.02 8.01 35.47
N LEU A 104 -1.52 8.20 34.25
CA LEU A 104 -2.05 9.51 33.81
C LEU A 104 -3.26 9.96 34.63
N LYS A 105 -3.96 9.02 35.28
CA LYS A 105 -5.06 9.33 36.20
C LYS A 105 -4.62 9.69 37.62
N ASP A 106 -3.33 9.62 37.93
CA ASP A 106 -2.81 9.93 39.26
C ASP A 106 -2.73 11.45 39.45
N ASN A 107 -3.66 12.02 40.22
CA ASN A 107 -3.73 13.46 40.53
C ASN A 107 -2.72 13.91 41.59
N LYS A 108 -1.74 13.06 41.93
CA LYS A 108 -0.60 13.47 42.74
C LYS A 108 0.26 14.33 41.83
N GLY A 109 0.33 15.64 42.07
CA GLY A 109 1.10 16.60 41.26
C GLY A 109 2.61 16.33 41.14
N SER A 110 3.08 15.16 41.59
CA SER A 110 4.43 14.66 41.47
C SER A 110 4.40 13.15 41.27
N MET A 111 5.17 12.67 40.28
CA MET A 111 5.42 11.25 40.03
C MET A 111 6.55 10.69 40.92
N PHE A 112 7.13 11.52 41.80
CA PHE A 112 8.15 11.06 42.74
C PHE A 112 7.54 10.13 43.79
N GLU A 113 8.03 8.90 43.82
CA GLU A 113 7.79 7.98 44.94
C GLU A 113 9.00 7.98 45.87
N PHE A 114 8.75 8.28 47.15
CA PHE A 114 9.77 8.14 48.18
C PHE A 114 10.07 6.64 48.38
N ARG A 115 11.25 6.21 47.92
CA ARG A 115 11.75 4.85 48.16
C ARG A 115 12.57 4.83 49.44
N GLU A 116 11.95 4.38 50.52
CA GLU A 116 12.61 4.03 51.78
C GLU A 116 13.31 2.67 51.64
N HIS A 117 14.26 2.54 50.69
CA HIS A 117 15.05 1.32 50.52
C HIS A 117 16.39 1.45 51.26
N THR A 118 16.69 0.48 52.12
CA THR A 118 17.98 0.43 52.80
C THR A 118 18.99 -0.22 51.87
N TYR A 119 19.90 0.58 51.30
CA TYR A 119 20.88 0.11 50.32
C TYR A 119 21.73 -1.03 50.88
N THR A 120 21.78 -2.13 50.13
CA THR A 120 22.62 -3.28 50.45
C THR A 120 23.80 -3.38 49.50
N LYS A 121 24.86 -4.09 49.91
CA LYS A 121 26.08 -4.24 49.09
C LYS A 121 25.81 -4.85 47.70
N LYS A 122 24.75 -5.66 47.57
CA LYS A 122 24.29 -6.24 46.30
C LYS A 122 23.75 -5.21 45.31
N ASP A 123 23.13 -4.13 45.80
CA ASP A 123 22.58 -3.06 44.96
C ASP A 123 23.70 -2.19 44.33
N LEU A 124 24.89 -2.19 44.95
CA LEU A 124 26.08 -1.50 44.43
C LEU A 124 26.80 -2.31 43.35
N GLU A 125 26.59 -3.64 43.31
CA GLU A 125 27.19 -4.51 42.29
C GLU A 125 26.41 -4.46 40.97
N ASN A 126 25.11 -4.17 40.99
CA ASN A 126 24.29 -3.93 39.80
C ASN A 126 23.40 -2.69 40.01
N PRO A 127 23.91 -1.48 39.71
CA PRO A 127 23.22 -0.22 39.97
C PRO A 127 22.11 0.12 38.95
N TRP A 128 21.82 -0.77 37.99
CA TRP A 128 20.81 -0.59 36.93
C TRP A 128 19.57 -1.47 37.12
#